data_AF-A0A965Y1W3-F1
#
_entry.id   AF-A0A965Y1W3-F1
#
_cell.length_a   1.000
_cell.length_b   1.000
_cell.length_c   1.000
_cell.angle_alpha   90.00
_cell.angle_beta   90.00
_cell.angle_gamma   90.00
#
_symmetry.space_group_name_H-M   'P 1'
#
loop_
_entity.id
_entity.type
_entity.pdbx_description
1 polymer ?
#
loop_
_entity_poly.entity_id
_entity_poly.type
_entity_poly.pdbx_seq_one_letter_code
_entity_poly.pdbx_strand_id
1 'polypeptide(L)'
;MMDALKGKRIWIYSLGCRSNQYEGEAVANALTEAGAVPADSPEGTDGAVIISCTVTAEADRKCRQAVRKAKRMSRNSIIAASGCWAQKITAEEAKSLGIRIVAGNRRKSRIPELLARAFEEGSPEYSEDRVDVMHCREWDPLFLDRPLLHTRAFIKVQDGCNHFCSYCVIPFVRGFPVSRDPGDVVREVESIAGAGCREVVLTGVHLGLYGKYGTGSLASLVRKVAAVEGISRIRFGSLEPFGLDEELLETLAGTPQFCRHLHLPLQSGSARILSRMRRGYSPEDFLSLAEKARTYLGDDLHISTDILVGFPGEEDLDFGETLALMKQCRFGKSHVFPFSPREGTDAFSLPGRVPRETVSERARAAGELAGLLLQEYSRRWTGREVSVLAEEVTGNTFSGLSPSFLRVVSSGTARKGQEQMVRITKSCGDTLRGRKTG
;
A
#
# COMPACT_ATOMS: atom_id res chain seq x y z
N MET A 1 10.88 31.91 -5.60
CA MET A 1 10.64 30.55 -6.11
C MET A 1 9.42 29.92 -5.46
N MET A 2 9.37 29.67 -4.14
CA MET A 2 8.15 29.05 -3.54
C MET A 2 6.92 29.97 -3.48
N ASP A 3 7.08 31.30 -3.55
CA ASP A 3 5.95 32.24 -3.63
C ASP A 3 4.97 31.96 -4.78
N ALA A 4 5.44 31.32 -5.86
CA ALA A 4 4.60 30.97 -7.02
C ALA A 4 3.51 29.93 -6.70
N LEU A 5 3.69 29.15 -5.63
CA LEU A 5 2.71 28.16 -5.17
C LEU A 5 1.68 28.75 -4.21
N LYS A 6 1.91 29.96 -3.69
CA LYS A 6 1.05 30.58 -2.68
C LYS A 6 -0.39 30.71 -3.15
N GLY A 7 -1.31 30.04 -2.46
CA GLY A 7 -2.75 30.05 -2.75
C GLY A 7 -3.15 29.20 -3.96
N LYS A 8 -2.22 28.50 -4.62
CA LYS A 8 -2.53 27.63 -5.76
C LYS A 8 -3.28 26.39 -5.29
N ARG A 9 -4.43 26.11 -5.90
CA ARG A 9 -5.23 24.91 -5.62
C ARG A 9 -4.66 23.73 -6.38
N ILE A 10 -4.13 22.73 -5.67
CA ILE A 10 -3.48 21.56 -6.28
C ILE A 10 -4.25 20.29 -5.95
N TRP A 11 -4.74 19.58 -6.96
CA TRP A 11 -5.36 18.27 -6.78
C TRP A 11 -4.32 17.16 -6.73
N ILE A 12 -4.33 16.35 -5.67
CA ILE A 12 -3.39 15.24 -5.51
C ILE A 12 -4.17 13.94 -5.63
N TYR A 13 -3.71 13.07 -6.53
CA TYR A 13 -4.37 11.80 -6.80
C TYR A 13 -3.37 10.65 -6.77
N SER A 14 -3.50 9.81 -5.74
CA SER A 14 -2.67 8.62 -5.57
C SER A 14 -3.39 7.36 -6.03
N LEU A 15 -2.71 6.59 -6.88
CA LEU A 15 -3.13 5.27 -7.34
C LEU A 15 -2.17 4.21 -6.84
N GLY A 16 -2.67 3.02 -6.55
CA GLY A 16 -1.84 1.84 -6.29
C GLY A 16 -1.63 1.53 -4.80
N CYS A 17 -0.38 1.26 -4.43
CA CYS A 17 -0.04 0.68 -3.13
C CYS A 17 0.03 1.71 -1.99
N ARG A 18 0.20 1.21 -0.76
CA ARG A 18 0.37 2.03 0.46
C ARG A 18 1.59 2.95 0.39
N SER A 19 2.65 2.54 -0.31
CA SER A 19 3.81 3.41 -0.56
C SER A 19 3.45 4.61 -1.46
N ASN A 20 2.59 4.43 -2.46
CA ASN A 20 2.08 5.55 -3.27
C ASN A 20 1.13 6.46 -2.47
N GLN A 21 0.38 5.91 -1.51
CA GLN A 21 -0.45 6.70 -0.60
C GLN A 21 0.42 7.58 0.31
N TYR A 22 1.47 7.03 0.93
CA TYR A 22 2.48 7.81 1.66
C TYR A 22 3.07 8.91 0.78
N GLU A 23 3.50 8.59 -0.43
CA GLU A 23 4.15 9.56 -1.32
C GLU A 23 3.21 10.72 -1.70
N GLY A 24 1.92 10.44 -1.91
CA GLY A 24 0.93 11.49 -2.15
C GLY A 24 0.73 12.40 -0.95
N GLU A 25 0.64 11.83 0.26
CA GLU A 25 0.52 12.59 1.51
C GLU A 25 1.75 13.46 1.79
N ALA A 26 2.95 12.91 1.62
CA ALA A 26 4.20 13.64 1.83
C ALA A 26 4.39 14.76 0.79
N VAL A 27 4.01 14.51 -0.48
CA VAL A 27 3.98 15.56 -1.50
C VAL A 27 2.93 16.62 -1.18
N ALA A 28 1.77 16.24 -0.64
CA ALA A 28 0.76 17.20 -0.17
C ALA A 28 1.29 18.10 0.95
N ASN A 29 2.02 17.54 1.91
CA ASN A 29 2.67 18.29 2.98
C ASN A 29 3.70 19.27 2.42
N ALA A 30 4.61 18.80 1.56
CA ALA A 30 5.64 19.65 0.95
C ALA A 30 5.05 20.80 0.10
N LEU A 31 3.94 20.54 -0.61
CA LEU A 31 3.22 21.57 -1.35
C LEU A 31 2.54 22.58 -0.43
N THR A 32 1.94 22.11 0.67
CA THR A 32 1.28 22.95 1.67
C THR A 32 2.29 23.86 2.38
N GLU A 33 3.45 23.33 2.74
CA GLU A 33 4.57 24.08 3.31
C GLU A 33 5.07 25.16 2.34
N ALA A 34 5.08 24.86 1.04
CA ALA A 34 5.39 25.84 -0.01
C ALA A 34 4.23 26.82 -0.31
N GLY A 35 3.11 26.76 0.41
CA GLY A 35 1.99 27.71 0.33
C GLY A 35 0.85 27.31 -0.60
N ALA A 36 0.89 26.12 -1.22
CA ALA A 36 -0.23 25.61 -2.01
C ALA A 36 -1.38 25.13 -1.11
N VAL A 37 -2.58 25.01 -1.70
CA VAL A 37 -3.79 24.52 -1.02
C VAL A 37 -4.21 23.20 -1.66
N PRO A 38 -4.15 22.06 -0.94
CA PRO A 38 -4.67 20.79 -1.43
C PRO A 38 -6.16 20.91 -1.79
N ALA A 39 -6.55 20.35 -2.93
CA ALA A 39 -7.93 20.34 -3.39
C ALA A 39 -8.52 18.92 -3.34
N ASP A 40 -9.77 18.81 -2.88
CA ASP A 40 -10.51 17.52 -2.81
C ASP A 40 -10.97 17.01 -4.19
N SER A 41 -11.05 17.91 -5.17
CA SER A 41 -11.47 17.61 -6.53
C SER A 41 -10.59 18.33 -7.55
N PRO A 42 -10.49 17.82 -8.80
CA PRO A 42 -9.77 18.49 -9.88
C PRO A 42 -10.50 19.71 -10.47
N GLU A 43 -11.61 20.16 -9.86
CA GLU A 43 -12.42 21.25 -10.39
C GLU A 43 -11.87 22.63 -10.00
N GLY A 44 -11.56 23.44 -11.02
CA GLY A 44 -11.02 24.79 -10.84
C GLY A 44 -9.66 24.82 -10.13
N THR A 45 -8.83 23.81 -10.35
CA THR A 45 -7.49 23.69 -9.75
C THR A 45 -6.43 24.28 -10.68
N ASP A 46 -5.43 24.95 -10.10
CA ASP A 46 -4.28 25.49 -10.81
C ASP A 46 -3.31 24.37 -11.25
N GLY A 47 -3.27 23.27 -10.51
CA GLY A 47 -2.40 22.14 -10.80
C GLY A 47 -2.94 20.81 -10.32
N ALA A 48 -2.35 19.73 -10.84
CA ALA A 48 -2.64 18.36 -10.40
C ALA A 48 -1.36 17.53 -10.31
N VAL A 49 -1.24 16.72 -9.25
CA VAL A 49 -0.16 15.76 -9.06
C VAL A 49 -0.73 14.34 -9.05
N ILE A 50 -0.34 13.53 -10.01
CA ILE A 50 -0.77 12.14 -10.14
C ILE A 50 0.35 11.21 -9.66
N ILE A 51 0.18 10.59 -8.49
CA ILE A 51 1.08 9.53 -7.99
C ILE A 51 0.60 8.20 -8.57
N SER A 52 1.26 7.79 -9.64
CA SER A 52 0.84 6.77 -10.58
C SER A 52 1.32 5.35 -10.24
N CYS A 53 0.63 4.35 -10.78
CA CYS A 53 0.90 2.93 -10.58
C CYS A 53 0.86 2.17 -11.91
N THR A 54 1.70 1.15 -12.08
CA THR A 54 1.82 0.34 -13.31
C THR A 54 1.80 -1.17 -13.05
N VAL A 55 1.26 -1.58 -11.90
CA VAL A 55 1.18 -3.02 -11.56
C VAL A 55 0.04 -3.72 -12.30
N THR A 56 -0.84 -3.04 -13.02
CA THR A 56 -1.80 -3.72 -13.90
C THR A 56 -2.08 -2.83 -15.10
N ALA A 57 -2.51 -3.41 -16.22
CA ALA A 57 -2.99 -2.62 -17.36
C ALA A 57 -4.16 -1.70 -16.96
N GLU A 58 -4.97 -2.15 -16.00
CA GLU A 58 -6.04 -1.35 -15.39
C GLU A 58 -5.49 -0.15 -14.60
N ALA A 59 -4.38 -0.31 -13.88
CA ALA A 59 -3.72 0.81 -13.19
C ALA A 59 -3.20 1.86 -14.18
N ASP A 60 -2.57 1.44 -15.28
CA ASP A 60 -2.13 2.35 -16.35
C ASP A 60 -3.33 3.11 -16.95
N ARG A 61 -4.43 2.41 -17.22
CA ARG A 61 -5.68 3.02 -17.72
C ARG A 61 -6.22 4.06 -16.75
N LYS A 62 -6.25 3.77 -15.45
CA LYS A 62 -6.67 4.71 -14.41
C LYS A 62 -5.76 5.94 -14.34
N CYS A 63 -4.45 5.79 -14.52
CA CYS A 63 -3.51 6.92 -14.58
C CYS A 63 -3.86 7.87 -15.73
N ARG A 64 -4.06 7.34 -16.94
CA ARG A 64 -4.48 8.12 -18.11
C ARG A 64 -5.82 8.83 -17.89
N GLN A 65 -6.78 8.13 -17.25
CA GLN A 65 -8.09 8.70 -16.92
C GLN A 65 -7.99 9.86 -15.92
N ALA A 66 -7.14 9.73 -14.91
CA ALA A 66 -6.93 10.81 -13.93
C ALA A 66 -6.37 12.07 -14.61
N VAL A 67 -5.38 11.92 -15.50
CA VAL A 67 -4.83 13.03 -16.30
C VAL A 67 -5.92 13.68 -17.16
N ARG A 68 -6.69 12.88 -17.91
CA ARG A 68 -7.80 13.41 -18.74
C ARG A 68 -8.86 14.10 -17.90
N LYS A 69 -9.17 13.57 -16.70
CA LYS A 69 -10.13 14.16 -15.76
C LYS A 69 -9.65 15.53 -15.30
N ALA A 70 -8.38 15.64 -14.87
CA ALA A 70 -7.78 16.92 -14.46
C ALA A 70 -7.87 17.96 -15.58
N LYS A 71 -7.46 17.62 -16.80
CA LYS A 71 -7.56 18.54 -17.95
C LYS A 71 -8.98 18.99 -18.27
N ARG A 72 -9.92 18.06 -18.25
CA ARG A 72 -11.33 18.34 -18.58
C ARG A 72 -11.97 19.27 -17.56
N MET A 73 -11.64 19.10 -16.28
CA MET A 73 -12.24 19.87 -15.18
C MET A 73 -11.48 21.17 -14.89
N SER A 74 -10.23 21.28 -15.36
CA SER A 74 -9.38 22.46 -15.23
C SER A 74 -8.43 22.59 -16.45
N ARG A 75 -8.89 23.29 -17.51
CA ARG A 75 -8.21 23.35 -18.81
C ARG A 75 -6.79 23.93 -18.75
N ASN A 76 -6.55 24.85 -17.82
CA ASN A 76 -5.26 25.53 -17.64
C ASN A 76 -4.40 24.89 -16.52
N SER A 77 -4.83 23.76 -15.96
CA SER A 77 -4.10 23.10 -14.87
C SER A 77 -2.74 22.58 -15.34
N ILE A 78 -1.69 22.86 -14.59
CA ILE A 78 -0.38 22.21 -14.78
C ILE A 78 -0.45 20.80 -14.20
N ILE A 79 -0.16 19.78 -15.00
CA ILE A 79 -0.23 18.38 -14.56
C ILE A 79 1.17 17.83 -14.38
N ALA A 80 1.47 17.40 -13.15
CA ALA A 80 2.64 16.61 -12.80
C ALA A 80 2.27 15.14 -12.64
N ALA A 81 3.06 14.23 -13.18
CA ALA A 81 2.96 12.81 -12.94
C ALA A 81 4.23 12.29 -12.26
N SER A 82 4.05 11.46 -11.24
CA SER A 82 5.13 10.74 -10.58
C SER A 82 4.69 9.31 -10.24
N GLY A 83 5.56 8.46 -9.71
CA GLY A 83 5.24 7.06 -9.41
C GLY A 83 5.66 6.08 -10.50
N CYS A 84 5.23 4.82 -10.38
CA CYS A 84 5.74 3.72 -11.20
C CYS A 84 5.42 3.84 -12.70
N TRP A 85 4.21 4.29 -13.05
CA TRP A 85 3.85 4.49 -14.47
C TRP A 85 4.62 5.69 -15.04
N ALA A 86 4.66 6.79 -14.29
CA ALA A 86 5.43 7.97 -14.63
C ALA A 86 6.96 7.75 -14.64
N GLN A 87 7.48 6.61 -14.18
CA GLN A 87 8.90 6.23 -14.38
C GLN A 87 9.12 5.54 -15.74
N LYS A 88 8.08 4.90 -16.30
CA LYS A 88 8.16 4.10 -17.54
C LYS A 88 7.77 4.87 -18.80
N ILE A 89 6.80 5.79 -18.72
CA ILE A 89 6.27 6.47 -19.93
C ILE A 89 7.34 7.27 -20.67
N THR A 90 7.22 7.38 -21.99
CA THR A 90 8.12 8.22 -22.78
C THR A 90 7.75 9.71 -22.65
N ALA A 91 8.69 10.60 -22.96
CA ALA A 91 8.40 12.04 -23.01
C ALA A 91 7.31 12.37 -24.06
N GLU A 92 7.29 11.65 -25.19
CA GLU A 92 6.26 11.79 -26.21
C GLU A 92 4.87 11.41 -25.68
N GLU A 93 4.77 10.27 -25.00
CA GLU A 93 3.52 9.83 -24.36
C GLU A 93 3.05 10.83 -23.32
N ALA A 94 3.95 11.31 -22.45
CA ALA A 94 3.63 12.30 -21.43
C ALA A 94 3.12 13.61 -22.04
N LYS A 95 3.80 14.13 -23.07
CA LYS A 95 3.39 15.34 -23.81
C LYS A 95 2.05 15.17 -24.52
N SER A 96 1.79 14.01 -25.14
CA SER A 96 0.51 13.74 -25.82
C SER A 96 -0.68 13.70 -24.86
N LEU A 97 -0.46 13.21 -23.63
CA LEU A 97 -1.43 13.28 -22.54
C LEU A 97 -1.49 14.68 -21.92
N GLY A 98 -0.53 15.56 -22.28
CA GLY A 98 -0.17 16.87 -21.72
C GLY A 98 -0.02 16.86 -20.22
N ILE A 99 0.74 15.87 -19.76
CA ILE A 99 1.53 15.99 -18.55
C ILE A 99 2.68 16.95 -18.87
N ARG A 100 2.88 17.96 -18.02
CA ARG A 100 3.92 18.96 -18.19
C ARG A 100 5.15 18.67 -17.34
N ILE A 101 4.97 17.98 -16.22
CA ILE A 101 6.06 17.62 -15.32
C ILE A 101 6.06 16.12 -15.09
N VAL A 102 7.22 15.49 -15.23
CA VAL A 102 7.43 14.10 -14.86
C VAL A 102 8.53 14.02 -13.82
N ALA A 103 8.20 13.50 -12.64
CA ALA A 103 9.17 13.25 -11.57
C ALA A 103 9.29 11.74 -11.33
N GLY A 104 10.49 11.20 -11.43
CA GLY A 104 10.77 9.79 -11.20
C GLY A 104 10.57 9.36 -9.74
N ASN A 105 10.71 8.05 -9.48
CA ASN A 105 10.41 7.51 -8.16
C ASN A 105 11.33 8.00 -7.03
N ARG A 106 12.54 8.49 -7.36
CA ARG A 106 13.56 9.02 -6.44
C ARG A 106 13.62 10.56 -6.39
N ARG A 107 12.63 11.23 -6.98
CA ARG A 107 12.64 12.69 -7.23
C ARG A 107 11.32 13.37 -6.86
N LYS A 108 10.46 12.73 -6.06
CA LYS A 108 9.14 13.28 -5.71
C LYS A 108 9.24 14.50 -4.80
N SER A 109 10.26 14.58 -3.96
CA SER A 109 10.57 15.79 -3.18
C SER A 109 10.83 17.02 -4.04
N ARG A 110 11.18 16.87 -5.33
CA ARG A 110 11.39 17.98 -6.28
C ARG A 110 10.08 18.52 -6.87
N ILE A 111 8.95 17.83 -6.70
CA ILE A 111 7.66 18.22 -7.31
C ILE A 111 7.25 19.66 -6.97
N PRO A 112 7.33 20.14 -5.71
CA PRO A 112 6.99 21.53 -5.40
C PRO A 112 7.84 22.54 -6.18
N GLU A 113 9.15 22.33 -6.26
CA GLU A 113 10.03 23.22 -7.01
C GLU A 113 9.73 23.20 -8.51
N LEU A 114 9.51 22.01 -9.10
CA LEU A 114 9.17 21.86 -10.51
C LEU A 114 7.83 22.53 -10.85
N LEU A 115 6.83 22.41 -9.96
CA LEU A 115 5.56 23.10 -10.13
C LEU A 115 5.71 24.62 -10.00
N ALA A 116 6.46 25.09 -9.01
CA ALA A 116 6.71 26.52 -8.81
C ALA A 116 7.32 27.17 -10.06
N ARG A 117 8.40 26.57 -10.60
CA ARG A 117 9.01 27.03 -11.87
C ARG A 117 8.01 27.03 -13.01
N ALA A 118 7.21 25.97 -13.14
CA ALA A 118 6.22 25.86 -14.21
C ALA A 118 5.12 26.93 -14.13
N PHE A 119 4.78 27.41 -12.92
CA PHE A 119 3.87 28.54 -12.71
C PHE A 119 4.53 29.90 -12.97
N GLU A 120 5.81 30.09 -12.62
CA GLU A 120 6.55 31.34 -12.84
C GLU A 120 6.83 31.60 -14.33
N GLU A 121 7.29 30.57 -15.06
CA GLU A 121 7.75 30.73 -16.44
C GLU A 121 6.61 31.01 -17.44
N GLY A 122 5.36 30.68 -17.09
CA GLY A 122 4.18 30.86 -17.95
C GLY A 122 4.21 30.09 -19.29
N SER A 123 5.34 29.47 -19.65
CA SER A 123 5.65 28.81 -20.93
C SER A 123 5.26 27.34 -20.91
N PRO A 124 4.74 26.72 -21.99
CA PRO A 124 4.28 25.33 -22.01
C PRO A 124 5.38 24.25 -21.95
N GLU A 125 6.60 24.57 -21.48
CA GLU A 125 7.72 23.65 -21.57
C GLU A 125 7.54 22.42 -20.65
N TYR A 126 7.86 21.26 -21.23
CA TYR A 126 7.83 19.96 -20.57
C TYR A 126 9.12 19.77 -19.78
N SER A 127 8.99 19.41 -18.50
CA SER A 127 10.13 19.13 -17.62
C SER A 127 10.09 17.70 -17.13
N GLU A 128 11.26 17.06 -17.11
CA GLU A 128 11.43 15.70 -16.62
C GLU A 128 12.64 15.59 -15.70
N ASP A 129 12.44 15.01 -14.52
CA ASP A 129 13.50 14.69 -13.56
C ASP A 129 13.37 13.20 -13.19
N ARG A 130 14.13 12.36 -13.90
CA ARG A 130 14.22 10.93 -13.63
C ARG A 130 15.69 10.54 -13.50
N VAL A 131 15.95 9.65 -12.56
CA VAL A 131 17.21 8.94 -12.44
C VAL A 131 17.05 7.51 -12.92
N ASP A 132 18.17 6.89 -13.26
CA ASP A 132 18.21 5.44 -13.41
C ASP A 132 18.06 4.79 -12.02
N VAL A 133 16.84 4.35 -11.72
CA VAL A 133 16.50 3.74 -10.44
C VAL A 133 17.26 2.43 -10.18
N MET A 134 17.76 1.75 -11.23
CA MET A 134 18.53 0.52 -11.08
C MET A 134 19.91 0.78 -10.48
N HIS A 135 20.49 1.95 -10.75
CA HIS A 135 21.82 2.35 -10.29
C HIS A 135 21.79 3.45 -9.21
N CYS A 136 20.64 4.08 -8.98
CA CYS A 136 20.45 5.07 -7.93
C CYS A 136 20.10 4.42 -6.59
N ARG A 137 20.89 4.72 -5.56
CA ARG A 137 20.67 4.29 -4.16
C ARG A 137 20.22 5.41 -3.25
N GLU A 138 19.85 6.56 -3.82
CA GLU A 138 19.41 7.73 -3.04
C GLU A 138 18.03 7.47 -2.41
N TRP A 139 17.86 7.94 -1.18
CA TRP A 139 16.55 8.07 -0.57
C TRP A 139 15.90 9.36 -1.06
N ASP A 140 14.60 9.31 -1.38
CA ASP A 140 13.82 10.51 -1.70
C ASP A 140 13.37 11.16 -0.39
N PRO A 141 13.88 12.36 -0.02
CA PRO A 141 13.70 12.97 1.30
C PRO A 141 12.30 13.58 1.50
N LEU A 142 11.26 12.87 1.06
CA LEU A 142 9.88 13.17 1.40
C LEU A 142 9.66 12.99 2.91
N PHE A 143 8.99 13.96 3.52
CA PHE A 143 8.65 13.97 4.94
C PHE A 143 7.13 14.17 5.11
N LEU A 144 6.52 13.38 5.99
CA LEU A 144 5.11 13.46 6.34
C LEU A 144 4.93 14.05 7.76
N ASP A 145 4.67 15.36 7.86
CA ASP A 145 4.39 16.01 9.15
C ASP A 145 3.07 15.53 9.74
N ARG A 146 2.00 15.53 8.93
CA ARG A 146 0.66 15.07 9.33
C ARG A 146 -0.11 14.43 8.17
N PRO A 147 -0.97 13.44 8.43
CA PRO A 147 -1.91 12.96 7.42
C PRO A 147 -2.91 14.05 7.02
N LEU A 148 -3.01 14.34 5.72
CA LEU A 148 -3.94 15.34 5.16
C LEU A 148 -5.11 14.68 4.43
N LEU A 149 -4.88 13.53 3.79
CA LEU A 149 -5.85 12.86 2.92
C LEU A 149 -6.49 11.62 3.59
N HIS A 150 -5.83 11.00 4.56
CA HIS A 150 -6.27 9.77 5.23
C HIS A 150 -6.29 9.92 6.76
N THR A 151 -7.09 9.09 7.44
CA THR A 151 -7.14 9.04 8.91
C THR A 151 -5.92 8.38 9.55
N ARG A 152 -5.15 7.61 8.76
CA ARG A 152 -3.99 6.83 9.20
C ARG A 152 -2.76 7.29 8.46
N ALA A 153 -1.62 7.27 9.15
CA ALA A 153 -0.35 7.59 8.55
C ALA A 153 0.32 6.33 7.98
N PHE A 154 0.45 6.26 6.67
CA PHE A 154 1.41 5.34 6.06
C PHE A 154 2.80 5.94 6.24
N ILE A 155 3.81 5.12 6.48
CA ILE A 155 5.20 5.57 6.63
C ILE A 155 6.07 4.69 5.74
N LYS A 156 6.59 5.27 4.65
CA LYS A 156 7.48 4.54 3.75
C LYS A 156 8.87 4.46 4.38
N VAL A 157 9.25 3.25 4.77
CA VAL A 157 10.56 2.97 5.40
C VAL A 157 11.52 2.27 4.45
N GLN A 158 11.00 1.67 3.37
CA GLN A 158 11.77 0.91 2.40
C GLN A 158 11.25 1.21 0.99
N ASP A 159 12.14 1.27 -0.01
CA ASP A 159 11.76 1.45 -1.41
C ASP A 159 12.66 0.61 -2.33
N GLY A 160 12.16 0.25 -3.51
CA GLY A 160 12.86 -0.66 -4.44
C GLY A 160 12.69 -2.16 -4.11
N CYS A 161 13.03 -3.02 -5.06
CA CYS A 161 13.00 -4.48 -4.89
C CYS A 161 13.90 -5.12 -5.96
N ASN A 162 14.74 -6.08 -5.54
CA ASN A 162 15.63 -6.84 -6.43
C ASN A 162 15.32 -8.34 -6.44
N HIS A 163 14.09 -8.75 -6.07
CA HIS A 163 13.70 -10.16 -6.05
C HIS A 163 13.45 -10.72 -7.45
N PHE A 164 13.06 -9.88 -8.42
CA PHE A 164 12.77 -10.27 -9.81
C PHE A 164 11.80 -11.48 -9.92
N CYS A 165 10.67 -11.41 -9.22
CA CYS A 165 9.55 -12.33 -9.49
C CYS A 165 9.20 -12.24 -10.98
N SER A 166 8.93 -13.37 -11.64
CA SER A 166 8.85 -13.44 -13.10
C SER A 166 7.77 -12.54 -13.72
N TYR A 167 6.72 -12.18 -12.97
CA TYR A 167 5.63 -11.29 -13.41
C TYR A 167 5.79 -9.83 -12.95
N CYS A 168 6.82 -9.51 -12.17
CA CYS A 168 6.90 -8.24 -11.45
C CYS A 168 7.73 -7.20 -12.19
N VAL A 169 7.11 -6.07 -12.52
CA VAL A 169 7.79 -4.93 -13.18
C VAL A 169 8.51 -4.01 -12.19
N ILE A 170 8.23 -4.16 -10.89
CA ILE A 170 8.69 -3.27 -9.83
C ILE A 170 10.21 -3.04 -9.83
N PRO A 171 11.08 -4.06 -10.02
CA PRO A 171 12.52 -3.81 -10.07
C PRO A 171 12.90 -2.71 -11.08
N PHE A 172 12.27 -2.71 -12.27
CA PHE A 172 12.59 -1.76 -13.34
C PHE A 172 12.06 -0.34 -13.11
N VAL A 173 11.06 -0.16 -12.23
CA VAL A 173 10.43 1.15 -11.99
C VAL A 173 10.72 1.72 -10.60
N ARG A 174 11.08 0.88 -9.63
CA ARG A 174 11.44 1.29 -8.26
C ARG A 174 12.92 1.07 -7.94
N GLY A 175 13.59 0.23 -8.72
CA GLY A 175 15.03 0.09 -8.68
C GLY A 175 15.57 -0.74 -7.52
N PHE A 176 16.87 -0.53 -7.25
CA PHE A 176 17.58 -1.22 -6.18
C PHE A 176 16.94 -0.95 -4.81
N PRO A 177 16.84 -1.95 -3.90
CA PRO A 177 16.28 -1.76 -2.58
C PRO A 177 17.12 -0.78 -1.75
N VAL A 178 16.46 0.17 -1.10
CA VAL A 178 17.06 1.08 -0.13
C VAL A 178 16.17 1.16 1.11
N SER A 179 16.80 1.44 2.25
CA SER A 179 16.11 1.65 3.53
C SER A 179 16.24 3.10 3.94
N ARG A 180 15.18 3.66 4.51
CA ARG A 180 15.21 4.96 5.18
C ARG A 180 16.00 4.84 6.47
N ASP A 181 16.74 5.89 6.81
CA ASP A 181 17.43 5.96 8.09
C ASP A 181 16.42 5.80 9.26
N PRO A 182 16.69 4.94 10.26
CA PRO A 182 15.79 4.74 11.37
C PRO A 182 15.50 6.01 12.19
N GLY A 183 16.46 6.93 12.30
CA GLY A 183 16.28 8.21 12.99
C GLY A 183 15.31 9.12 12.23
N ASP A 184 15.41 9.17 10.90
CA ASP A 184 14.44 9.88 10.06
C ASP A 184 13.03 9.31 10.17
N VAL A 185 12.91 7.98 10.28
CA VAL A 185 11.60 7.34 10.52
C VAL A 185 11.03 7.76 11.87
N VAL A 186 11.84 7.73 12.94
CA VAL A 186 11.39 8.12 14.29
C VAL A 186 10.94 9.58 14.33
N ARG A 187 11.71 10.51 13.74
CA ARG A 187 11.34 11.95 13.66
C ARG A 187 10.00 12.17 12.96
N GLU A 188 9.74 11.42 11.89
CA GLU A 188 8.46 11.49 11.18
C GLU A 188 7.31 10.92 12.02
N VAL A 189 7.53 9.79 12.69
CA VAL A 189 6.54 9.19 13.62
C VAL A 189 6.21 10.13 14.77
N GLU A 190 7.20 10.81 15.34
CA GLU A 190 7.02 11.82 16.39
C GLU A 190 6.16 12.99 15.92
N SER A 191 6.38 13.48 14.70
CA SER A 191 5.59 14.57 14.10
C SER A 191 4.13 14.13 13.90
N ILE A 192 3.93 12.92 13.35
CA ILE A 192 2.62 12.31 13.14
C ILE A 192 1.87 12.10 14.48
N ALA A 193 2.58 11.64 15.52
CA ALA A 193 2.03 11.46 16.85
C ALA A 193 1.63 12.81 17.48
N GLY A 194 2.49 13.83 17.33
CA GLY A 194 2.21 15.21 17.76
C GLY A 194 1.00 15.84 17.06
N ALA A 195 0.71 15.44 15.82
CA ALA A 195 -0.50 15.81 15.09
C ALA A 195 -1.76 15.03 15.55
N GLY A 196 -1.64 14.14 16.54
CA GLY A 196 -2.73 13.37 17.12
C GLY A 196 -3.06 12.06 16.40
N CYS A 197 -2.25 11.64 15.43
CA CYS A 197 -2.43 10.36 14.75
C CYS A 197 -1.78 9.23 15.57
N ARG A 198 -2.59 8.24 15.98
CA ARG A 198 -2.15 7.17 16.88
C ARG A 198 -1.81 5.84 16.19
N GLU A 199 -2.20 5.70 14.92
CA GLU A 199 -1.90 4.50 14.11
C GLU A 199 -0.94 4.84 12.97
N VAL A 200 0.18 4.11 12.95
CA VAL A 200 1.17 4.15 11.87
C VAL A 200 1.22 2.81 11.14
N VAL A 201 1.33 2.90 9.81
CA VAL A 201 1.44 1.73 8.93
C VAL A 201 2.79 1.76 8.25
N LEU A 202 3.74 0.98 8.75
CA LEU A 202 5.06 0.84 8.13
C LEU A 202 4.90 0.15 6.78
N THR A 203 5.32 0.83 5.72
CA THR A 203 5.18 0.35 4.34
C THR A 203 6.51 0.38 3.62
N GLY A 204 6.63 -0.52 2.65
CA GLY A 204 7.73 -0.56 1.72
C GLY A 204 7.28 -1.19 0.41
N VAL A 205 8.14 -1.12 -0.60
CA VAL A 205 7.95 -1.90 -1.83
C VAL A 205 8.15 -3.39 -1.55
N HIS A 206 9.08 -3.70 -0.66
CA HIS A 206 9.43 -5.01 -0.14
C HIS A 206 9.91 -4.82 1.30
N LEU A 207 8.96 -4.76 2.24
CA LEU A 207 9.21 -4.32 3.62
C LEU A 207 10.24 -5.20 4.34
N GLY A 208 10.26 -6.51 4.03
CA GLY A 208 11.22 -7.47 4.59
C GLY A 208 12.69 -7.19 4.25
N LEU A 209 12.99 -6.30 3.31
CA LEU A 209 14.36 -5.87 3.00
C LEU A 209 14.84 -4.68 3.84
N TYR A 210 14.01 -4.13 4.73
CA TYR A 210 14.43 -3.02 5.57
C TYR A 210 15.65 -3.40 6.41
N GLY A 211 16.70 -2.58 6.32
CA GLY A 211 17.98 -2.81 7.00
C GLY A 211 18.96 -3.71 6.25
N LYS A 212 18.50 -4.56 5.31
CA LYS A 212 19.37 -5.50 4.57
C LYS A 212 20.50 -4.81 3.77
N TYR A 213 20.22 -3.62 3.24
CA TYR A 213 21.16 -2.81 2.46
C TYR A 213 21.46 -1.46 3.12
N GLY A 214 21.26 -1.37 4.43
CA GLY A 214 21.43 -0.15 5.21
C GLY A 214 21.79 -0.47 6.65
N THR A 215 21.27 0.32 7.58
CA THR A 215 21.48 0.13 9.02
C THR A 215 20.20 -0.39 9.68
N GLY A 216 20.37 -1.20 10.72
CA GLY A 216 19.27 -1.75 11.51
C GLY A 216 18.57 -2.95 10.86
N SER A 217 17.37 -3.22 11.35
CA SER A 217 16.49 -4.33 10.96
C SER A 217 15.03 -3.88 11.11
N LEU A 218 14.09 -4.58 10.46
CA LEU A 218 12.67 -4.27 10.64
C LEU A 218 12.24 -4.44 12.11
N ALA A 219 12.77 -5.46 12.79
CA ALA A 219 12.55 -5.70 14.21
C ALA A 219 13.02 -4.52 15.07
N SER A 220 14.27 -4.06 14.90
CA SER A 220 14.78 -2.90 15.62
C SER A 220 14.00 -1.60 15.31
N LEU A 221 13.53 -1.44 14.07
CA LEU A 221 12.67 -0.31 13.70
C LEU A 221 11.33 -0.34 14.44
N VAL A 222 10.67 -1.50 14.51
CA VAL A 222 9.42 -1.65 15.27
C VAL A 222 9.60 -1.25 16.73
N ARG A 223 10.69 -1.69 17.38
CA ARG A 223 11.01 -1.31 18.76
C ARG A 223 11.13 0.20 18.92
N LYS A 224 11.83 0.88 17.99
CA LYS A 224 11.97 2.34 18.00
C LYS A 224 10.64 3.06 17.79
N VAL A 225 9.84 2.64 16.82
CA VAL A 225 8.52 3.22 16.53
C VAL A 225 7.55 3.01 17.69
N ALA A 226 7.58 1.84 18.33
CA ALA A 226 6.76 1.54 19.51
C ALA A 226 7.14 2.39 20.74
N ALA A 227 8.39 2.85 20.83
CA ALA A 227 8.84 3.71 21.91
C ALA A 227 8.39 5.17 21.76
N VAL A 228 7.86 5.58 20.60
CA VAL A 228 7.37 6.95 20.38
C VAL A 228 6.08 7.17 21.15
N GLU A 229 6.06 8.18 22.03
CA GLU A 229 4.88 8.56 22.79
C GLU A 229 3.72 8.97 21.86
N GLY A 230 2.51 8.53 22.20
CA GLY A 230 1.30 8.82 21.42
C GLY A 230 0.95 7.76 20.35
N ILE A 231 1.89 6.88 19.98
CA ILE A 231 1.62 5.75 19.09
C ILE A 231 0.99 4.60 19.88
N SER A 232 -0.26 4.27 19.56
CA SER A 232 -0.95 3.11 20.14
C SER A 232 -1.03 1.92 19.19
N ARG A 233 -0.84 2.14 17.88
CA ARG A 233 -1.07 1.11 16.86
C ARG A 233 0.00 1.13 15.77
N ILE A 234 0.63 -0.02 15.56
CA ILE A 234 1.60 -0.27 14.50
C ILE A 234 1.08 -1.38 13.61
N ARG A 235 1.12 -1.15 12.30
CA ARG A 235 0.78 -2.15 11.27
C ARG A 235 1.85 -2.23 10.21
N PHE A 236 1.81 -3.33 9.49
CA PHE A 236 2.57 -3.48 8.25
C PHE A 236 1.69 -3.31 7.02
N GLY A 237 2.31 -2.75 5.99
CA GLY A 237 1.77 -2.64 4.64
C GLY A 237 1.50 -4.01 4.03
N SER A 238 2.58 -4.58 3.53
CA SER A 238 2.68 -5.96 3.06
C SER A 238 4.05 -6.44 3.51
N LEU A 239 4.15 -7.70 3.89
CA LEU A 239 5.41 -8.32 4.26
C LEU A 239 5.57 -9.62 3.49
N GLU A 240 6.62 -9.72 2.69
CA GLU A 240 6.98 -10.94 2.00
C GLU A 240 7.25 -12.06 3.02
N PRO A 241 6.85 -13.32 2.75
CA PRO A 241 6.94 -14.41 3.73
C PRO A 241 8.33 -14.57 4.36
N PHE A 242 9.38 -14.47 3.55
CA PHE A 242 10.77 -14.60 4.00
C PHE A 242 11.30 -13.38 4.79
N GLY A 243 10.52 -12.29 4.88
CA GLY A 243 10.82 -11.15 5.73
C GLY A 243 10.30 -11.29 7.16
N LEU A 244 9.59 -12.38 7.48
CA LEU A 244 9.05 -12.67 8.81
C LEU A 244 9.94 -13.71 9.52
N ASP A 245 11.11 -13.27 9.95
CA ASP A 245 12.04 -14.10 10.72
C ASP A 245 11.67 -14.18 12.22
N GLU A 246 12.46 -14.96 12.96
CA GLU A 246 12.26 -15.20 14.39
C GLU A 246 12.45 -13.93 15.23
N GLU A 247 13.47 -13.12 14.94
CA GLU A 247 13.71 -11.85 15.67
C GLU A 247 12.50 -10.91 15.51
N LEU A 248 11.95 -10.83 14.29
CA LEU A 248 10.77 -10.03 14.04
C LEU A 248 9.55 -10.60 14.78
N LEU A 249 9.30 -11.91 14.71
CA LEU A 249 8.19 -12.55 15.42
C LEU A 249 8.23 -12.32 16.93
N GLU A 250 9.39 -12.50 17.56
CA GLU A 250 9.61 -12.20 18.98
C GLU A 250 9.31 -10.74 19.30
N THR A 251 9.82 -9.83 18.46
CA THR A 251 9.60 -8.40 18.61
C THR A 251 8.12 -8.04 18.51
N LEU A 252 7.43 -8.57 17.51
CA LEU A 252 6.00 -8.36 17.30
C LEU A 252 5.18 -8.94 18.46
N ALA A 253 5.57 -10.10 19.00
CA ALA A 253 4.92 -10.70 20.17
C ALA A 253 5.02 -9.78 21.39
N GLY A 254 6.23 -9.23 21.63
CA GLY A 254 6.53 -8.32 22.74
C GLY A 254 6.14 -6.85 22.55
N THR A 255 5.52 -6.47 21.43
CA THR A 255 5.10 -5.08 21.15
C THR A 255 3.59 -4.92 21.28
N PRO A 256 3.06 -4.36 22.39
CA PRO A 256 1.61 -4.20 22.59
C PRO A 256 0.91 -3.35 21.52
N GLN A 257 1.62 -2.37 20.96
CA GLN A 257 1.14 -1.51 19.89
C GLN A 257 0.96 -2.26 18.58
N PHE A 258 1.61 -3.42 18.39
CA PHE A 258 1.50 -4.15 17.14
C PHE A 258 0.09 -4.75 16.99
N CYS A 259 -0.61 -4.28 15.98
CA CYS A 259 -1.91 -4.79 15.62
C CYS A 259 -1.76 -6.19 15.03
N ARG A 260 -2.44 -7.20 15.63
CA ARG A 260 -2.38 -8.64 15.29
C ARG A 260 -2.96 -8.97 13.91
N HIS A 261 -2.36 -8.41 12.87
CA HIS A 261 -2.68 -8.57 11.47
C HIS A 261 -1.40 -8.58 10.65
N LEU A 262 -1.22 -9.62 9.84
CA LEU A 262 -0.15 -9.74 8.87
C LEU A 262 -0.76 -9.89 7.48
N HIS A 263 -0.20 -9.15 6.52
CA HIS A 263 -0.51 -9.33 5.11
C HIS A 263 0.69 -9.97 4.42
N LEU A 264 0.55 -11.28 4.13
CA LEU A 264 1.60 -12.13 3.60
C LEU A 264 1.20 -12.63 2.21
N PRO A 265 1.76 -12.10 1.12
CA PRO A 265 1.34 -12.44 -0.24
C PRO A 265 1.83 -13.85 -0.64
N LEU A 266 0.91 -14.81 -0.72
CA LEU A 266 1.16 -16.20 -1.10
C LEU A 266 1.36 -16.36 -2.61
N GLN A 267 0.53 -15.68 -3.40
CA GLN A 267 0.43 -15.73 -4.87
C GLN A 267 -0.15 -17.04 -5.42
N SER A 268 0.37 -18.21 -5.04
CA SER A 268 -0.17 -19.52 -5.42
C SER A 268 0.14 -20.55 -4.34
N GLY A 269 -0.68 -21.59 -4.19
CA GLY A 269 -0.37 -22.72 -3.32
C GLY A 269 0.25 -23.92 -4.04
N SER A 270 0.58 -23.79 -5.32
CA SER A 270 1.28 -24.84 -6.06
C SER A 270 2.78 -24.59 -6.11
N ALA A 271 3.57 -25.61 -5.72
CA ALA A 271 5.03 -25.55 -5.79
C ALA A 271 5.54 -25.27 -7.21
N ARG A 272 4.89 -25.87 -8.22
CA ARG A 272 5.25 -25.68 -9.64
C ARG A 272 5.04 -24.23 -10.07
N ILE A 273 3.91 -23.65 -9.73
CA ILE A 273 3.58 -22.27 -10.08
C ILE A 273 4.43 -21.27 -9.29
N LEU A 274 4.64 -21.47 -7.98
CA LEU A 274 5.53 -20.65 -7.16
C LEU A 274 6.97 -20.62 -7.69
N SER A 275 7.47 -21.78 -8.16
CA SER A 275 8.78 -21.88 -8.80
C SER A 275 8.84 -21.07 -10.11
N ARG A 276 7.84 -21.19 -10.99
CA ARG A 276 7.75 -20.39 -12.22
C ARG A 276 7.56 -18.89 -11.96
N MET A 277 6.91 -18.54 -10.85
CA MET A 277 6.82 -17.16 -10.35
C MET A 277 8.13 -16.63 -9.76
N ARG A 278 9.11 -17.51 -9.48
CA ARG A 278 10.37 -17.24 -8.77
C ARG A 278 10.14 -16.69 -7.35
N ARG A 279 9.20 -17.27 -6.61
CA ARG A 279 8.89 -16.81 -5.24
C ARG A 279 9.97 -17.18 -4.22
N GLY A 280 10.71 -18.26 -4.46
CA GLY A 280 11.82 -18.68 -3.58
C GLY A 280 11.37 -19.32 -2.28
N TYR A 281 10.12 -19.79 -2.20
CA TYR A 281 9.57 -20.60 -1.12
C TYR A 281 8.58 -21.61 -1.68
N SER A 282 8.37 -22.69 -0.93
CA SER A 282 7.38 -23.75 -1.20
C SER A 282 6.05 -23.50 -0.47
N PRO A 283 4.97 -24.19 -0.86
CA PRO A 283 3.72 -24.24 -0.09
C PRO A 283 3.93 -24.63 1.38
N GLU A 284 4.81 -25.59 1.62
CA GLU A 284 5.15 -26.13 2.95
C GLU A 284 5.87 -25.08 3.81
N ASP A 285 6.83 -24.36 3.23
CA ASP A 285 7.52 -23.25 3.91
C ASP A 285 6.52 -22.17 4.36
N PHE A 286 5.57 -21.84 3.49
CA PHE A 286 4.55 -20.83 3.80
C PHE A 286 3.62 -21.31 4.91
N LEU A 287 3.16 -22.57 4.86
CA LEU A 287 2.30 -23.13 5.90
C LEU A 287 3.01 -23.12 7.26
N SER A 288 4.26 -23.59 7.30
CA SER A 288 5.08 -23.58 8.50
C SER A 288 5.27 -22.17 9.06
N LEU A 289 5.51 -21.18 8.19
CA LEU A 289 5.60 -19.77 8.59
C LEU A 289 4.27 -19.27 9.20
N ALA A 290 3.13 -19.58 8.58
CA ALA A 290 1.82 -19.15 9.06
C ALA A 290 1.49 -19.78 10.42
N GLU A 291 1.89 -21.03 10.65
CA GLU A 291 1.78 -21.70 11.95
C GLU A 291 2.70 -21.08 12.99
N LYS A 292 3.98 -20.87 12.65
CA LYS A 292 4.96 -20.20 13.52
C LYS A 292 4.45 -18.81 13.94
N ALA A 293 3.92 -18.03 13.00
CA ALA A 293 3.37 -16.71 13.29
C ALA A 293 2.21 -16.77 14.29
N ARG A 294 1.33 -17.78 14.23
CA ARG A 294 0.25 -17.97 15.21
C ARG A 294 0.77 -18.43 16.58
N THR A 295 1.82 -19.25 16.61
CA THR A 295 2.48 -19.63 17.88
C THR A 295 3.00 -18.40 18.62
N TYR A 296 3.63 -17.45 17.91
CA TYR A 296 4.16 -16.23 18.52
C TYR A 296 3.11 -15.16 18.82
N LEU A 297 2.16 -14.96 17.91
CA LEU A 297 1.23 -13.81 17.95
C LEU A 297 -0.18 -14.17 18.42
N GLY A 298 -0.45 -15.44 18.66
CA GLY A 298 -1.73 -16.00 19.09
C GLY A 298 -2.64 -16.45 17.94
N ASP A 299 -3.58 -17.33 18.29
CA ASP A 299 -4.50 -17.97 17.33
C ASP A 299 -5.53 -17.02 16.70
N ASP A 300 -5.73 -15.84 17.33
CA ASP A 300 -6.55 -14.75 16.81
C ASP A 300 -5.81 -13.89 15.77
N LEU A 301 -4.54 -14.18 15.46
CA LEU A 301 -3.79 -13.51 14.39
C LEU A 301 -4.56 -13.56 13.06
N HIS A 302 -4.85 -12.39 12.50
CA HIS A 302 -5.41 -12.29 11.15
C HIS A 302 -4.26 -12.35 10.13
N ILE A 303 -4.18 -13.44 9.37
CA ILE A 303 -3.31 -13.53 8.20
C ILE A 303 -4.17 -13.27 6.95
N SER A 304 -3.84 -12.20 6.24
CA SER A 304 -4.41 -11.87 4.93
C SER A 304 -3.40 -12.13 3.84
N THR A 305 -3.86 -12.36 2.61
CA THR A 305 -2.98 -12.74 1.50
C THR A 305 -3.45 -12.23 0.14
N ASP A 306 -2.58 -12.36 -0.85
CA ASP A 306 -2.86 -12.13 -2.27
C ASP A 306 -2.72 -13.47 -3.01
N ILE A 307 -3.66 -13.77 -3.90
CA ILE A 307 -3.68 -14.94 -4.77
C ILE A 307 -3.75 -14.47 -6.23
N LEU A 308 -2.89 -15.02 -7.07
CA LEU A 308 -2.77 -14.71 -8.48
C LEU A 308 -3.21 -15.93 -9.31
N VAL A 309 -4.39 -15.85 -9.92
CA VAL A 309 -4.94 -16.94 -10.74
C VAL A 309 -4.68 -16.71 -12.23
N GLY A 310 -4.60 -17.79 -13.00
CA GLY A 310 -4.36 -17.72 -14.43
C GLY A 310 -2.92 -17.41 -14.82
N PHE A 311 -1.96 -17.69 -13.92
CA PHE A 311 -0.54 -17.58 -14.27
C PHE A 311 -0.22 -18.49 -15.47
N PRO A 312 0.67 -18.10 -16.40
CA PRO A 312 0.95 -18.89 -17.59
C PRO A 312 1.30 -20.34 -17.23
N GLY A 313 0.55 -21.28 -17.80
CA GLY A 313 0.61 -22.72 -17.64
C GLY A 313 0.05 -23.27 -16.32
N GLU A 314 -0.75 -22.50 -15.58
CA GLU A 314 -1.53 -23.00 -14.43
C GLU A 314 -2.62 -23.99 -14.88
N GLU A 315 -2.57 -25.20 -14.34
CA GLU A 315 -3.51 -26.30 -14.60
C GLU A 315 -4.50 -26.45 -13.44
N ASP A 316 -5.49 -27.32 -13.59
CA ASP A 316 -6.55 -27.49 -12.58
C ASP A 316 -6.01 -28.06 -11.27
N LEU A 317 -4.97 -28.90 -11.33
CA LEU A 317 -4.30 -29.42 -10.14
C LEU A 317 -3.63 -28.29 -9.34
N ASP A 318 -2.89 -27.37 -9.98
CA ASP A 318 -2.23 -26.27 -9.26
C ASP A 318 -3.24 -25.31 -8.62
N PHE A 319 -4.37 -25.09 -9.29
CA PHE A 319 -5.45 -24.29 -8.72
C PHE A 319 -6.08 -25.00 -7.52
N GLY A 320 -6.30 -26.32 -7.61
CA GLY A 320 -6.75 -27.16 -6.50
C GLY A 320 -5.81 -27.09 -5.28
N GLU A 321 -4.50 -27.19 -5.50
CA GLU A 321 -3.46 -27.03 -4.47
C GLU A 321 -3.54 -25.64 -3.81
N THR A 322 -3.77 -24.60 -4.61
CA THR A 322 -3.96 -23.23 -4.12
C THR A 322 -5.16 -23.12 -3.17
N LEU A 323 -6.31 -23.67 -3.55
CA LEU A 323 -7.50 -23.67 -2.69
C LEU A 323 -7.29 -24.50 -1.41
N ALA A 324 -6.60 -25.63 -1.50
CA ALA A 324 -6.28 -26.47 -0.36
C ALA A 324 -5.39 -25.74 0.65
N LEU A 325 -4.31 -25.10 0.18
CA LEU A 325 -3.40 -24.35 1.04
C LEU A 325 -4.09 -23.14 1.69
N MET A 326 -5.00 -22.46 0.98
CA MET A 326 -5.79 -21.38 1.56
C MET A 326 -6.58 -21.83 2.80
N LYS A 327 -7.18 -23.03 2.74
CA LYS A 327 -7.92 -23.63 3.86
C LYS A 327 -6.98 -24.02 5.00
N GLN A 328 -5.88 -24.71 4.70
CA GLN A 328 -4.90 -25.14 5.70
C GLN A 328 -4.30 -23.95 6.46
N CYS A 329 -3.93 -22.89 5.73
CA CYS A 329 -3.43 -21.66 6.32
C CYS A 329 -4.48 -20.88 7.12
N ARG A 330 -5.78 -21.23 7.03
CA ARG A 330 -6.89 -20.52 7.69
C ARG A 330 -6.82 -19.00 7.46
N PHE A 331 -6.59 -18.58 6.21
CA PHE A 331 -6.51 -17.16 5.88
C PHE A 331 -7.81 -16.44 6.27
N GLY A 332 -7.70 -15.16 6.64
CA GLY A 332 -8.87 -14.30 6.72
C GLY A 332 -9.13 -13.67 5.36
N LYS A 333 -8.85 -12.38 5.23
CA LYS A 333 -9.05 -11.63 4.00
C LYS A 333 -8.03 -12.07 2.93
N SER A 334 -8.52 -12.54 1.79
CA SER A 334 -7.69 -12.85 0.63
C SER A 334 -8.10 -12.00 -0.56
N HIS A 335 -7.12 -11.42 -1.25
CA HIS A 335 -7.35 -10.70 -2.49
C HIS A 335 -7.00 -11.59 -3.67
N VAL A 336 -7.97 -11.84 -4.55
CA VAL A 336 -7.77 -12.68 -5.73
C VAL A 336 -7.65 -11.79 -6.96
N PHE A 337 -6.55 -11.93 -7.70
CA PHE A 337 -6.27 -11.15 -8.89
C PHE A 337 -6.01 -12.08 -10.08
N PRO A 338 -6.61 -11.79 -11.24
CA PRO A 338 -6.18 -12.40 -12.50
C PRO A 338 -4.75 -11.99 -12.85
N PHE A 339 -3.99 -12.92 -13.43
CA PHE A 339 -2.70 -12.61 -14.04
C PHE A 339 -2.86 -11.53 -15.12
N SER A 340 -2.12 -10.43 -14.95
CA SER A 340 -2.01 -9.35 -15.94
C SER A 340 -0.62 -9.44 -16.57
N PRO A 341 -0.49 -9.83 -17.85
CA PRO A 341 0.81 -9.83 -18.54
C PRO A 341 1.36 -8.40 -18.61
N ARG A 342 2.66 -8.25 -18.41
CA ARG A 342 3.35 -6.95 -18.44
C ARG A 342 4.59 -7.02 -19.32
N GLU A 343 4.63 -6.21 -20.37
CA GLU A 343 5.82 -6.09 -21.22
C GLU A 343 7.08 -5.81 -20.40
N GLY A 344 8.16 -6.50 -20.74
CA GLY A 344 9.45 -6.43 -20.04
C GLY A 344 9.58 -7.38 -18.83
N THR A 345 8.55 -8.18 -18.52
CA THR A 345 8.64 -9.24 -17.49
C THR A 345 8.78 -10.62 -18.10
N ASP A 346 9.50 -11.53 -17.45
CA ASP A 346 9.71 -12.90 -17.96
C ASP A 346 8.38 -13.64 -18.21
N ALA A 347 7.39 -13.47 -17.32
CA ALA A 347 6.07 -14.08 -17.42
C ALA A 347 5.29 -13.62 -18.66
N PHE A 348 5.61 -12.45 -19.22
CA PHE A 348 5.03 -11.98 -20.47
C PHE A 348 5.34 -12.91 -21.64
N SER A 349 6.53 -13.51 -21.67
CA SER A 349 6.94 -14.37 -22.78
C SER A 349 6.67 -15.86 -22.53
N LEU A 350 6.21 -16.23 -21.32
CA LEU A 350 5.95 -17.64 -20.99
C LEU A 350 4.77 -18.22 -21.80
N PRO A 351 4.88 -19.45 -22.34
CA PRO A 351 3.78 -20.12 -23.02
C PRO A 351 2.71 -20.62 -22.04
N GLY A 352 1.60 -21.12 -22.60
CA GLY A 352 0.51 -21.73 -21.83
C GLY A 352 -0.46 -20.72 -21.23
N ARG A 353 -0.90 -19.71 -21.99
CA ARG A 353 -1.90 -18.76 -21.48
C ARG A 353 -3.19 -19.50 -21.12
N VAL A 354 -3.66 -19.28 -19.90
CA VAL A 354 -4.93 -19.84 -19.43
C VAL A 354 -6.09 -19.09 -20.09
N PRO A 355 -7.11 -19.77 -20.63
CA PRO A 355 -8.27 -19.12 -21.22
C PRO A 355 -8.96 -18.17 -20.24
N ARG A 356 -9.44 -17.02 -20.74
CA ARG A 356 -10.05 -15.97 -19.91
C ARG A 356 -11.24 -16.47 -19.09
N GLU A 357 -12.04 -17.37 -19.67
CA GLU A 357 -13.18 -18.00 -19.01
C GLU A 357 -12.74 -18.80 -17.79
N THR A 358 -11.75 -19.68 -17.96
CA THR A 358 -11.12 -20.44 -16.86
C THR A 358 -10.53 -19.52 -15.78
N VAL A 359 -9.85 -18.44 -16.16
CA VAL A 359 -9.32 -17.46 -15.18
C VAL A 359 -10.45 -16.80 -14.40
N SER A 360 -11.56 -16.45 -15.05
CA SER A 360 -12.74 -15.87 -14.40
C SER A 360 -13.40 -16.86 -13.43
N GLU A 361 -13.52 -18.13 -13.82
CA GLU A 361 -14.06 -19.19 -12.97
C GLU A 361 -13.17 -19.43 -11.74
N ARG A 362 -11.85 -19.52 -11.93
CA ARG A 362 -10.88 -19.66 -10.85
C ARG A 362 -10.90 -18.46 -9.90
N ALA A 363 -10.96 -17.24 -10.45
CA ALA A 363 -11.05 -16.02 -9.65
C ALA A 363 -12.32 -16.01 -8.77
N ARG A 364 -13.46 -16.41 -9.34
CA ARG A 364 -14.74 -16.52 -8.62
C ARG A 364 -14.64 -17.59 -7.52
N ALA A 365 -14.18 -18.79 -7.84
CA ALA A 365 -14.09 -19.90 -6.88
C ALA A 365 -13.15 -19.59 -5.71
N ALA A 366 -11.97 -19.02 -5.99
CA ALA A 366 -11.04 -18.59 -4.93
C ALA A 366 -11.61 -17.42 -4.10
N GLY A 367 -12.36 -16.50 -4.72
CA GLY A 367 -13.05 -15.41 -4.03
C GLY A 367 -14.17 -15.90 -3.11
N GLU A 368 -14.96 -16.88 -3.55
CA GLU A 368 -15.99 -17.54 -2.73
C GLU A 368 -15.36 -18.22 -1.50
N LEU A 369 -14.27 -18.98 -1.70
CA LEU A 369 -13.53 -19.59 -0.60
C LEU A 369 -12.96 -18.53 0.36
N ALA A 370 -12.37 -17.46 -0.16
CA ALA A 370 -11.86 -16.36 0.66
C ALA A 370 -12.95 -15.72 1.51
N GLY A 371 -14.15 -15.53 0.95
CA GLY A 371 -15.32 -15.03 1.68
C GLY A 371 -15.75 -15.94 2.82
N LEU A 372 -15.77 -17.26 2.59
CA LEU A 372 -16.08 -18.26 3.63
C LEU A 372 -15.06 -18.23 4.77
N LEU A 373 -13.76 -18.25 4.44
CA LEU A 373 -12.70 -18.25 5.46
C LEU A 373 -12.68 -16.94 6.27
N LEU A 374 -12.90 -15.79 5.62
CA LEU A 374 -13.05 -14.51 6.34
C LEU A 374 -14.29 -14.51 7.24
N GLN A 375 -15.39 -15.13 6.82
CA GLN A 375 -16.58 -15.24 7.66
C GLN A 375 -16.32 -16.10 8.90
N GLU A 376 -15.63 -17.23 8.75
CA GLU A 376 -15.21 -18.10 9.85
C GLU A 376 -14.28 -17.35 10.82
N TYR A 377 -13.32 -16.58 10.30
CA TYR A 377 -12.47 -15.70 11.10
C TYR A 377 -13.30 -14.66 11.87
N SER A 378 -14.18 -13.96 11.18
CA SER A 378 -14.96 -12.85 11.73
C SER A 378 -15.98 -13.30 12.79
N ARG A 379 -16.56 -14.49 12.66
CA ARG A 379 -17.54 -15.04 13.62
C ARG A 379 -16.99 -15.15 15.04
N ARG A 380 -15.68 -15.44 15.19
CA ARG A 380 -14.98 -15.57 16.48
C ARG A 380 -15.03 -14.31 17.35
N TRP A 381 -15.23 -13.14 16.72
CA TRP A 381 -15.26 -11.85 17.40
C TRP A 381 -16.64 -11.51 18.00
N THR A 382 -17.70 -12.24 17.64
CA THR A 382 -19.05 -11.99 18.16
C THR A 382 -19.07 -12.18 19.68
N GLY A 383 -19.66 -11.22 20.40
CA GLY A 383 -19.73 -11.20 21.87
C GLY A 383 -18.51 -10.57 22.56
N ARG A 384 -17.39 -10.37 21.85
CA ARG A 384 -16.17 -9.77 22.40
C ARG A 384 -16.23 -8.24 22.36
N GLU A 385 -15.46 -7.61 23.24
CA GLU A 385 -15.16 -6.18 23.17
C GLU A 385 -13.87 -5.95 22.40
N VAL A 386 -13.89 -4.97 21.50
CA VAL A 386 -12.79 -4.69 20.58
C VAL A 386 -12.59 -3.18 20.51
N SER A 387 -11.34 -2.73 20.61
CA SER A 387 -10.99 -1.34 20.31
C SER A 387 -11.07 -1.09 18.80
N VAL A 388 -11.77 -0.04 18.39
CA VAL A 388 -11.97 0.32 16.98
C VAL A 388 -11.47 1.74 16.75
N LEU A 389 -10.52 1.89 15.82
CA LEU A 389 -10.08 3.22 15.37
C LEU A 389 -11.13 3.79 14.41
N ALA A 390 -11.86 4.83 14.83
CA ALA A 390 -12.91 5.45 14.02
C ALA A 390 -12.32 6.20 12.81
N GLU A 391 -12.69 5.80 11.59
CA GLU A 391 -12.23 6.41 10.35
C GLU A 391 -13.29 7.32 9.71
N GLU A 392 -14.56 6.94 9.83
CA GLU A 392 -15.70 7.65 9.28
C GLU A 392 -16.75 7.83 10.37
N VAL A 393 -17.29 9.03 10.51
CA VAL A 393 -18.35 9.35 11.47
C VAL A 393 -19.48 10.04 10.72
N THR A 394 -20.69 9.52 10.85
CA THR A 394 -21.90 10.08 10.22
C THR A 394 -23.04 10.07 11.23
N GLY A 395 -23.38 11.25 11.74
CA GLY A 395 -24.37 11.40 12.81
C GLY A 395 -23.95 10.59 14.06
N ASN A 396 -24.80 9.66 14.49
CA ASN A 396 -24.57 8.79 15.64
C ASN A 396 -24.07 7.38 15.26
N THR A 397 -23.39 7.27 14.11
CA THR A 397 -22.80 6.03 13.62
C THR A 397 -21.36 6.29 13.22
N PHE A 398 -20.48 5.31 13.46
CA PHE A 398 -19.11 5.36 12.96
C PHE A 398 -18.67 4.02 12.38
N SER A 399 -17.71 4.10 11.45
CA SER A 399 -17.02 2.94 10.86
C SER A 399 -15.52 3.05 11.13
N GLY A 400 -14.86 1.92 11.35
CA GLY A 400 -13.45 1.90 11.75
C GLY A 400 -12.82 0.52 11.65
N LEU A 401 -11.56 0.40 12.04
CA LEU A 401 -10.81 -0.86 11.99
C LEU A 401 -10.38 -1.36 13.37
N SER A 402 -10.59 -2.64 13.63
CA SER A 402 -10.05 -3.33 14.80
C SER A 402 -8.53 -3.60 14.68
N PRO A 403 -7.81 -3.91 15.78
CA PRO A 403 -6.41 -4.36 15.73
C PRO A 403 -6.20 -5.50 14.72
N SER A 404 -7.15 -6.43 14.62
CA SER A 404 -7.10 -7.54 13.66
C SER A 404 -7.59 -7.17 12.25
N PHE A 405 -7.63 -5.88 11.89
CA PHE A 405 -7.94 -5.40 10.55
C PHE A 405 -9.33 -5.80 10.03
N LEU A 406 -10.31 -5.93 10.94
CA LEU A 406 -11.71 -6.12 10.58
C LEU A 406 -12.43 -4.76 10.59
N ARG A 407 -13.25 -4.53 9.56
CA ARG A 407 -14.14 -3.37 9.50
C ARG A 407 -15.22 -3.54 10.56
N VAL A 408 -15.37 -2.55 11.43
CA VAL A 408 -16.43 -2.50 12.44
C VAL A 408 -17.31 -1.28 12.20
N VAL A 409 -18.61 -1.50 12.17
CA VAL A 409 -19.63 -0.44 12.17
C VAL A 409 -20.33 -0.47 13.52
N SER A 410 -20.43 0.69 14.15
CA SER A 410 -21.05 0.81 15.47
C SER A 410 -21.93 2.05 15.55
N SER A 411 -23.02 1.94 16.32
CA SER A 411 -23.75 3.12 16.78
C SER A 411 -23.05 3.73 18.00
N GLY A 412 -23.19 5.05 18.14
CA GLY A 412 -22.60 5.86 19.20
C GLY A 412 -21.82 7.06 18.65
N THR A 413 -21.60 8.05 19.52
CA THR A 413 -20.76 9.20 19.21
C THR A 413 -19.29 8.79 19.23
N ALA A 414 -18.55 9.22 18.21
CA ALA A 414 -17.12 8.99 18.08
C ALA A 414 -16.46 10.20 17.44
N ARG A 415 -15.15 10.37 17.69
CA ARG A 415 -14.33 11.34 16.96
C ARG A 415 -13.46 10.58 15.98
N LYS A 416 -13.36 11.09 14.75
CA LYS A 416 -12.46 10.55 13.73
C LYS A 416 -11.03 10.54 14.27
N GLY A 417 -10.31 9.44 14.05
CA GLY A 417 -8.95 9.22 14.56
C GLY A 417 -8.85 8.77 16.01
N GLN A 418 -9.97 8.61 16.73
CA GLN A 418 -9.95 8.09 18.10
C GLN A 418 -10.37 6.62 18.18
N GLU A 419 -9.80 5.92 19.16
CA GLU A 419 -10.19 4.56 19.50
C GLU A 419 -11.49 4.56 20.30
N GLN A 420 -12.39 3.64 19.98
CA GLN A 420 -13.67 3.44 20.66
C GLN A 420 -13.80 1.97 21.03
N MET A 421 -14.20 1.67 22.27
CA MET A 421 -14.53 0.31 22.66
C MET A 421 -15.89 -0.06 22.09
N VAL A 422 -15.96 -1.21 21.42
CA VAL A 422 -17.19 -1.70 20.78
C VAL A 422 -17.40 -3.15 21.15
N ARG A 423 -18.58 -3.46 21.70
CA ARG A 423 -19.03 -4.84 21.88
C ARG A 423 -19.63 -5.34 20.58
N ILE A 424 -19.00 -6.36 20.00
CA ILE A 424 -19.43 -6.95 18.72
C ILE A 424 -20.68 -7.78 18.96
N THR A 425 -21.74 -7.48 18.21
CA THR A 425 -23.06 -8.13 18.33
C THR A 425 -23.34 -9.09 17.19
N LYS A 426 -22.75 -8.83 16.01
CA LYS A 426 -23.00 -9.62 14.81
C LYS A 426 -21.83 -9.53 13.83
N SER A 427 -21.53 -10.65 13.17
CA SER A 427 -20.69 -10.69 11.98
C SER A 427 -21.56 -10.69 10.71
N CYS A 428 -21.28 -9.79 9.78
CA CYS A 428 -22.00 -9.61 8.52
C CYS A 428 -21.00 -9.67 7.34
N GLY A 429 -20.61 -10.87 6.93
CA GLY A 429 -19.62 -11.05 5.87
C GLY A 429 -18.24 -10.55 6.29
N ASP A 430 -17.76 -9.49 5.64
CA ASP A 430 -16.46 -8.85 5.89
C ASP A 430 -16.51 -7.73 6.96
N THR A 431 -17.71 -7.44 7.46
CA THR A 431 -17.97 -6.32 8.37
C THR A 431 -18.59 -6.81 9.67
N LEU A 432 -18.04 -6.37 10.80
CA LEU A 432 -18.61 -6.57 12.11
C LEU A 432 -19.56 -5.43 12.47
N ARG A 433 -20.63 -5.74 13.19
CA ARG A 433 -21.54 -4.76 13.77
C ARG A 433 -21.52 -4.86 15.29
N GLY A 434 -21.48 -3.72 15.94
CA GLY A 434 -21.45 -3.66 17.40
C GLY A 434 -22.15 -2.42 17.96
N ARG A 435 -22.07 -2.30 19.28
CA ARG A 435 -22.48 -1.10 20.01
C ARG A 435 -21.29 -0.59 20.79
N LYS A 436 -21.10 0.72 20.78
CA LYS A 436 -20.08 1.36 21.61
C LYS A 436 -20.33 1.02 23.08
N THR A 437 -19.27 0.70 23.80
CA THR A 437 -19.30 0.51 25.25
C THR A 437 -18.49 1.62 25.93
N GLY A 438 -19.07 2.21 26.98
CA GLY A 438 -18.66 3.54 27.48
C GLY A 438 -19.11 4.65 26.53
#